data_AF-A0A2E9BZ87-F1
#
_entry.id   AF-A0A2E9BZ87-F1
#
_cell.length_a   1.000
_cell.length_b   1.000
_cell.length_c   1.000
_cell.angle_alpha   90.00
_cell.angle_beta   90.00
_cell.angle_gamma   90.00
#
_symmetry.space_group_name_H-M   'P 1'
#
loop_
_entity.id
_entity.type
_entity.pdbx_description
1 polymer ?
#
loop_
_entity_poly.entity_id
_entity_poly.type
_entity_poly.pdbx_seq_one_letter_code
_entity_poly.pdbx_strand_id
1 'polypeptide(L)'
;MSKSPSQQMSAALKAVLVPVLNESGFDGRFPRYRRDRAEVLHFISMQYDKAGTSFFLEAAWQPPGDKMTSWGELVPQRDLLLEHAPLENRARLQQVGGLSSQPSDWFSYAGRGDDAAGYRAVAATVAGLLPQVEAWLARGEVGPNLSPYGAMP
;
A
#
# COMPACT_ATOMS: atom_id res chain seq x y z
N MET A 1 -28.87 5.96 0.14
CA MET A 1 -28.14 4.68 0.26
C MET A 1 -26.98 4.89 1.22
N SER A 2 -26.81 4.05 2.24
CA SER A 2 -25.63 4.06 3.10
C SER A 2 -24.39 3.61 2.30
N LYS A 3 -23.21 4.10 2.66
CA LYS A 3 -21.95 3.74 2.00
C LYS A 3 -21.55 2.33 2.41
N SER A 4 -21.03 1.54 1.47
CA SER A 4 -20.43 0.24 1.82
C SER A 4 -19.26 0.43 2.80
N PRO A 5 -18.91 -0.60 3.60
CA PRO A 5 -17.75 -0.52 4.49
C PRO A 5 -16.46 -0.09 3.79
N SER A 6 -16.19 -0.62 2.59
CA SER A 6 -15.03 -0.24 1.78
C SER A 6 -15.08 1.21 1.29
N GLN A 7 -16.26 1.76 0.98
CA GLN A 7 -16.44 3.17 0.64
C GLN A 7 -16.18 4.07 1.85
N GLN A 8 -16.63 3.66 3.04
CA GLN A 8 -16.35 4.38 4.29
C GLN A 8 -14.86 4.35 4.64
N MET A 9 -14.23 3.18 4.54
CA MET A 9 -12.79 3.04 4.74
C MET A 9 -11.97 3.85 3.72
N SER A 10 -12.36 3.82 2.45
CA SER A 10 -11.72 4.63 1.40
C SER A 10 -11.84 6.13 1.69
N ALA A 11 -12.98 6.59 2.20
CA ALA A 11 -13.16 7.99 2.59
C ALA A 11 -12.26 8.37 3.77
N ALA A 12 -12.15 7.50 4.78
CA ALA A 12 -11.25 7.72 5.92
C ALA A 12 -9.77 7.73 5.51
N LEU A 13 -9.33 6.80 4.67
CA LEU A 13 -7.96 6.78 4.13
C LEU A 13 -7.66 8.04 3.31
N LYS A 14 -8.59 8.49 2.47
CA LYS A 14 -8.44 9.74 1.72
C LYS A 14 -8.31 10.96 2.63
N ALA A 15 -9.03 11.00 3.73
CA ALA A 15 -8.98 12.12 4.66
C ALA A 15 -7.72 12.14 5.53
N VAL A 16 -7.13 10.98 5.83
CA VAL A 16 -6.03 10.86 6.80
C VAL A 16 -4.70 10.49 6.16
N LEU A 17 -4.66 9.46 5.31
CA LEU A 17 -3.42 8.92 4.75
C LEU A 17 -2.93 9.72 3.54
N VAL A 18 -3.84 10.20 2.69
CA VAL A 18 -3.46 10.89 1.44
C VAL A 18 -2.68 12.19 1.67
N PRO A 19 -3.04 13.06 2.65
CA PRO A 19 -2.20 14.21 2.98
C PRO A 19 -0.76 13.80 3.33
N VAL A 20 -0.59 12.72 4.12
CA VAL A 20 0.73 12.22 4.52
C VAL A 20 1.51 11.69 3.31
N LEU A 21 0.85 10.96 2.40
CA LEU A 21 1.48 10.49 1.15
C LEU A 21 1.94 11.65 0.26
N ASN A 22 1.11 12.69 0.14
CA ASN A 22 1.44 13.88 -0.65
C ASN A 22 2.63 14.64 -0.04
N GLU A 23 2.67 14.79 1.29
CA GLU A 23 3.80 15.40 2.02
C GLU A 23 5.09 14.58 1.85
N SER A 24 4.98 13.25 1.79
CA SER A 24 6.07 12.33 1.43
C SER A 24 6.48 12.40 -0.05
N GLY A 25 5.83 13.21 -0.87
CA GLY A 25 6.13 13.38 -2.29
C GLY A 25 5.60 12.27 -3.19
N PHE A 26 4.64 11.47 -2.72
CA PHE A 26 3.87 10.60 -3.60
C PHE A 26 2.80 11.40 -4.35
N ASP A 27 2.62 11.08 -5.63
CA ASP A 27 1.55 11.57 -6.49
C ASP A 27 0.61 10.43 -6.91
N GLY A 28 -0.52 10.77 -7.53
CA GLY A 28 -1.47 9.79 -8.06
C GLY A 28 -2.88 9.91 -7.48
N ARG A 29 -3.66 8.85 -7.65
CA ARG A 29 -5.08 8.80 -7.26
C ARG A 29 -5.37 7.51 -6.54
N PHE A 30 -6.01 7.63 -5.37
CA PHE A 30 -6.50 6.48 -4.62
C PHE A 30 -7.20 5.45 -5.53
N PRO A 31 -6.81 4.16 -5.48
CA PRO A 31 -5.95 3.56 -4.47
C PRO A 31 -4.46 3.52 -4.80
N ARG A 32 -3.99 4.09 -5.92
CA ARG A 32 -2.62 3.95 -6.41
C ARG A 32 -1.84 5.27 -6.33
N TYR A 33 -0.63 5.17 -5.81
CA TYR A 33 0.30 6.29 -5.68
C TYR A 33 1.68 5.89 -6.17
N ARG A 34 2.42 6.89 -6.65
CA ARG A 34 3.75 6.73 -7.24
C ARG A 34 4.65 7.86 -6.75
N ARG A 35 5.95 7.61 -6.70
CA ARG A 35 6.96 8.64 -6.41
C ARG A 35 8.20 8.38 -7.23
N ASP A 36 8.52 9.32 -8.11
CA ASP A 36 9.67 9.22 -8.98
C ASP A 36 10.88 9.89 -8.33
N ARG A 37 11.95 9.13 -8.15
CA ARG A 37 13.27 9.63 -7.78
C ARG A 37 14.24 9.35 -8.93
N ALA A 38 15.40 10.01 -8.92
CA ALA A 38 16.37 9.91 -10.01
C ALA A 38 16.82 8.46 -10.29
N GLU A 39 16.98 7.64 -9.24
CA GLU A 39 17.54 6.29 -9.35
C GLU A 39 16.51 5.18 -9.05
N VAL A 40 15.29 5.54 -8.63
CA VAL A 40 14.28 4.57 -8.21
C VAL A 40 12.87 5.12 -8.34
N LEU A 41 11.94 4.26 -8.73
CA LEU A 41 10.50 4.50 -8.70
C LEU A 41 9.92 3.80 -7.49
N HIS A 42 9.11 4.50 -6.70
CA HIS A 42 8.34 3.90 -5.61
C HIS A 42 6.86 3.85 -5.96
N PHE A 43 6.18 2.81 -5.51
CA PHE A 43 4.74 2.62 -5.66
C PHE A 43 4.11 2.28 -4.33
N ILE A 44 2.89 2.77 -4.13
CA ILE A 44 2.01 2.39 -3.02
C ILE A 44 0.62 2.09 -3.59
N SER A 45 0.00 1.01 -3.16
CA SER A 45 -1.37 0.66 -3.53
C SER A 45 -2.14 0.09 -2.34
N MET A 46 -3.39 0.53 -2.16
CA MET A 46 -4.30 -0.09 -1.18
C MET A 46 -5.13 -1.18 -1.87
N GLN A 47 -5.05 -2.40 -1.34
CA GLN A 47 -5.76 -3.55 -1.87
C GLN A 47 -6.73 -4.12 -0.84
N TYR A 48 -7.98 -4.21 -1.26
CA TYR A 48 -9.08 -4.72 -0.44
C TYR A 48 -9.26 -6.22 -0.64
N ASP A 49 -9.74 -6.89 0.41
CA ASP A 49 -10.24 -8.25 0.27
C ASP A 49 -11.54 -8.32 -0.55
N LYS A 50 -11.94 -9.54 -0.91
CA LYS A 50 -13.17 -9.77 -1.68
C LYS A 50 -14.43 -9.31 -0.94
N ALA A 51 -14.42 -9.35 0.39
CA ALA A 51 -15.56 -8.95 1.23
C ALA A 51 -15.67 -7.42 1.37
N GLY A 52 -14.60 -6.67 1.09
CA GLY A 52 -14.55 -5.23 1.29
C GLY A 52 -14.62 -4.85 2.78
N THR A 53 -14.03 -5.67 3.65
CA THR A 53 -14.01 -5.49 5.12
C THR A 53 -12.61 -5.51 5.70
N SER A 54 -11.60 -5.81 4.88
CA SER A 54 -10.19 -5.69 5.24
C SER A 54 -9.35 -5.19 4.06
N PHE A 55 -8.15 -4.71 4.34
CA PHE A 55 -7.20 -4.28 3.31
C PHE A 55 -5.74 -4.36 3.79
N PHE A 56 -4.81 -4.37 2.85
CA PHE A 56 -3.39 -4.12 3.11
C PHE A 56 -2.90 -2.99 2.22
N LEU A 57 -1.77 -2.38 2.61
CA LEU A 57 -1.04 -1.43 1.79
C LEU A 57 0.16 -2.17 1.21
N GLU A 58 0.20 -2.31 -0.11
CA GLU A 58 1.37 -2.86 -0.82
C GLU A 58 2.26 -1.71 -1.26
N ALA A 59 3.55 -1.83 -0.95
CA ALA A 59 4.59 -0.93 -1.40
C ALA A 59 5.55 -1.70 -2.31
N ALA A 60 6.10 -1.00 -3.30
CA ALA A 60 7.11 -1.57 -4.18
C ALA A 60 8.13 -0.53 -4.62
N TRP A 61 9.31 -1.01 -5.00
CA TRP A 61 10.32 -0.18 -5.66
C TRP A 61 10.84 -0.87 -6.92
N GLN A 62 11.26 -0.08 -7.90
CA GLN A 62 12.02 -0.61 -9.05
C GLN A 62 12.94 0.45 -9.64
N PRO A 63 14.03 0.05 -10.32
CA PRO A 63 14.86 0.98 -11.09
C PRO A 63 14.06 1.71 -12.19
N PRO A 64 14.44 2.95 -12.56
CA PRO A 64 13.87 3.65 -13.70
C PRO A 64 14.17 2.92 -15.01
N GLY A 65 13.37 3.20 -16.04
CA GLY A 65 13.43 2.58 -17.35
C GLY A 65 12.11 1.94 -17.77
N ASP A 66 12.00 1.67 -19.06
CA ASP A 66 10.87 0.93 -19.62
C ASP A 66 10.99 -0.56 -19.25
N LYS A 67 9.86 -1.24 -19.10
CA LYS A 67 9.83 -2.66 -18.73
C LYS A 67 9.23 -3.51 -19.84
N MET A 68 9.96 -4.55 -20.24
CA MET A 68 9.40 -5.62 -21.05
C MET A 68 8.61 -6.58 -20.15
N THR A 69 7.34 -6.82 -20.45
CA THR A 69 6.54 -7.85 -19.76
C THR A 69 6.98 -9.25 -20.21
N SER A 70 6.56 -10.28 -19.47
CA SER A 70 6.85 -11.67 -19.85
C SER A 70 6.17 -12.13 -21.15
N TRP A 71 5.21 -11.36 -21.65
CA TRP A 71 4.52 -11.58 -22.94
C TRP A 71 5.00 -10.64 -24.06
N GLY A 72 6.12 -9.94 -23.86
CA GLY A 72 6.79 -9.17 -24.92
C GLY A 72 6.22 -7.77 -25.17
N GLU A 73 5.42 -7.24 -24.26
CA GLU A 73 4.93 -5.85 -24.31
C GLU A 73 5.93 -4.92 -23.63
N LEU A 74 6.32 -3.83 -24.31
CA LEU A 74 7.13 -2.78 -23.72
C LEU A 74 6.21 -1.77 -23.01
N VAL A 75 6.28 -1.73 -21.68
CA VAL A 75 5.56 -0.76 -20.86
C VAL A 75 6.48 0.44 -20.59
N PRO A 76 6.12 1.65 -21.07
CA PRO A 76 6.90 2.85 -20.82
C PRO A 76 7.05 3.15 -19.32
N GLN A 77 8.16 3.73 -18.90
CA GLN A 77 8.42 4.07 -17.50
C GLN A 77 7.24 4.81 -16.85
N ARG A 78 6.65 5.78 -17.56
CA ARG A 78 5.52 6.60 -17.08
C ARG A 78 4.24 5.79 -16.80
N ASP A 79 4.10 4.64 -17.47
CA ASP A 79 2.92 3.77 -17.41
C ASP A 79 3.16 2.59 -16.45
N LEU A 80 4.37 2.50 -15.84
CA LEU A 80 4.66 1.52 -14.81
C LEU A 80 3.78 1.74 -13.57
N LEU A 81 3.40 0.61 -12.99
CA LEU A 81 2.52 0.49 -11.83
C LEU A 81 3.17 -0.50 -10.86
N LEU A 82 2.61 -0.58 -9.64
CA LEU A 82 3.06 -1.54 -8.63
C LEU A 82 3.10 -2.97 -9.17
N GLU A 83 2.08 -3.36 -9.95
CA GLU A 83 1.94 -4.71 -10.51
C GLU A 83 3.06 -5.07 -11.49
N HIS A 84 3.79 -4.06 -11.99
CA HIS A 84 4.96 -4.25 -12.83
C HIS A 84 6.25 -4.45 -12.03
N ALA A 85 6.35 -4.04 -10.76
CA ALA A 85 7.57 -4.23 -9.96
C ALA A 85 7.85 -5.73 -9.73
N PRO A 86 9.11 -6.20 -9.71
CA PRO A 86 9.43 -7.59 -9.33
C PRO A 86 8.86 -7.94 -7.95
N LEU A 87 8.46 -9.19 -7.71
CA LEU A 87 7.81 -9.59 -6.45
C LEU A 87 8.74 -9.39 -5.25
N GLU A 88 10.02 -9.72 -5.40
CA GLU A 88 11.09 -9.52 -4.41
C GLU A 88 11.26 -8.04 -3.99
N ASN A 89 10.81 -7.11 -4.83
CA ASN A 89 10.83 -5.68 -4.55
C ASN A 89 9.48 -5.17 -4.03
N ARG A 90 8.64 -6.04 -3.48
CA ARG A 90 7.34 -5.67 -2.89
C ARG A 90 7.30 -6.04 -1.42
N ALA A 91 6.60 -5.23 -0.65
CA ALA A 91 6.28 -5.52 0.74
C ALA A 91 4.85 -5.08 1.06
N ARG A 92 4.22 -5.77 2.00
CA ARG A 92 2.89 -5.45 2.49
C ARG A 92 2.98 -4.90 3.89
N LEU A 93 2.46 -3.68 4.05
CA LEU A 93 2.16 -3.13 5.36
C LEU A 93 0.81 -3.66 5.83
N GLN A 94 0.78 -4.14 7.06
CA GLN A 94 -0.35 -4.85 7.65
C GLN A 94 -0.53 -4.51 9.13
N GLN A 95 -1.70 -4.84 9.67
CA GLN A 95 -2.07 -4.49 11.05
C GLN A 95 -1.29 -5.31 12.08
N VAL A 96 -1.22 -6.62 11.88
CA VAL A 96 -0.50 -7.53 12.77
C VAL A 96 0.91 -7.71 12.23
N GLY A 97 1.91 -7.45 13.08
CA GLY A 97 3.30 -7.59 12.67
C GLY A 97 3.70 -9.02 12.36
N GLY A 98 4.76 -9.19 11.57
CA GLY A 98 5.28 -10.48 11.16
C GLY A 98 5.67 -10.53 9.68
N LEU A 99 6.31 -11.63 9.29
CA LEU A 99 6.77 -11.87 7.93
C LEU A 99 5.73 -12.60 7.06
N SER A 100 4.64 -13.10 7.64
CA SER A 100 3.48 -13.58 6.89
C SER A 100 2.58 -12.42 6.50
N SER A 101 1.85 -12.55 5.39
CA SER A 101 0.75 -11.66 5.04
C SER A 101 -0.52 -12.47 4.76
N GLN A 102 -1.12 -13.01 5.82
CA GLN A 102 -2.41 -13.68 5.75
C GLN A 102 -3.57 -12.69 5.94
N PRO A 103 -4.81 -13.05 5.54
CA PRO A 103 -5.99 -12.20 5.77
C PRO A 103 -6.20 -11.79 7.24
N SER A 104 -5.74 -12.60 8.19
CA SER A 104 -5.75 -12.28 9.63
C SER A 104 -4.83 -11.12 10.01
N ASP A 105 -3.82 -10.85 9.19
CA ASP A 105 -2.76 -9.89 9.49
C ASP A 105 -3.14 -8.49 8.97
N TRP A 106 -4.07 -8.41 8.03
CA TRP A 106 -4.49 -7.20 7.34
C TRP A 106 -5.28 -6.22 8.23
N PHE A 107 -5.39 -4.97 7.77
CA PHE A 107 -6.19 -3.96 8.44
C PHE A 107 -7.68 -4.29 8.33
N SER A 108 -8.24 -4.81 9.42
CA SER A 108 -9.64 -5.22 9.48
C SER A 108 -10.53 -4.10 10.04
N TYR A 109 -11.66 -3.91 9.36
CA TYR A 109 -12.71 -2.98 9.76
C TYR A 109 -14.10 -3.63 9.63
N ALA A 110 -14.14 -4.96 9.65
CA ALA A 110 -15.36 -5.74 9.66
C ALA A 110 -16.25 -5.36 10.86
N GLY A 111 -17.57 -5.36 10.65
CA GLY A 111 -18.55 -5.13 11.72
C GLY A 111 -18.67 -3.68 12.22
N ARG A 112 -17.97 -2.71 11.61
CA ARG A 112 -18.01 -1.30 12.04
C ARG A 112 -19.30 -0.55 11.71
N GLY A 113 -20.14 -1.07 10.82
CA GLY A 113 -21.39 -0.39 10.43
C GLY A 113 -21.12 1.03 9.91
N ASP A 114 -21.72 2.03 10.55
CA ASP A 114 -21.56 3.46 10.22
C ASP A 114 -20.63 4.22 11.21
N ASP A 115 -19.78 3.51 11.97
CA ASP A 115 -18.82 4.11 12.91
C ASP A 115 -17.67 4.84 12.20
N ALA A 116 -17.92 6.10 11.83
CA ALA A 116 -16.94 6.97 11.18
C ALA A 116 -15.64 7.15 12.00
N ALA A 117 -15.73 7.16 13.34
CA ALA A 117 -14.56 7.30 14.21
C ALA A 117 -13.68 6.04 14.13
N GLY A 118 -14.29 4.87 14.08
CA GLY A 118 -13.61 3.59 13.87
C GLY A 118 -12.86 3.50 12.55
N TYR A 119 -13.48 3.92 11.45
CA TYR A 119 -12.79 4.00 10.15
C TYR A 119 -11.61 4.98 10.19
N ARG A 120 -11.79 6.13 10.84
CA ARG A 120 -10.71 7.13 11.00
C ARG A 120 -9.56 6.60 11.86
N ALA A 121 -9.85 5.83 12.89
CA ALA A 121 -8.83 5.19 13.73
C ALA A 121 -7.99 4.19 12.93
N VAL A 122 -8.61 3.35 12.09
CA VAL A 122 -7.86 2.45 11.20
C VAL A 122 -6.95 3.23 10.25
N ALA A 123 -7.47 4.31 9.63
CA ALA A 123 -6.67 5.14 8.74
C ALA A 123 -5.50 5.83 9.46
N ALA A 124 -5.70 6.28 10.70
CA ALA A 124 -4.65 6.87 11.53
C ALA A 124 -3.56 5.84 11.89
N THR A 125 -3.94 4.59 12.18
CA THR A 125 -2.98 3.50 12.37
C THR A 125 -2.12 3.31 11.12
N VAL A 126 -2.72 3.24 9.92
CA VAL A 126 -1.94 3.09 8.68
C VAL A 126 -0.97 4.26 8.49
N ALA A 127 -1.43 5.49 8.70
CA ALA A 127 -0.58 6.68 8.60
C ALA A 127 0.58 6.65 9.62
N GLY A 128 0.33 6.23 10.86
CA GLY A 128 1.36 6.07 11.89
C GLY A 128 2.40 4.99 11.58
N LEU A 129 2.05 4.01 10.74
CA LEU A 129 2.95 2.95 10.30
C LEU A 129 3.69 3.27 8.99
N LEU A 130 3.30 4.33 8.27
CA LEU A 130 3.95 4.75 7.02
C LEU A 130 5.48 4.95 7.13
N PRO A 131 6.06 5.43 8.25
CA PRO A 131 7.51 5.49 8.41
C PRO A 131 8.23 4.16 8.18
N GLN A 132 7.59 3.03 8.45
CA GLN A 132 8.16 1.71 8.16
C GLN A 132 8.25 1.48 6.64
N VAL A 133 7.20 1.83 5.89
CA VAL A 133 7.17 1.77 4.43
C VAL A 133 8.27 2.65 3.83
N GLU A 134 8.41 3.87 4.35
CA GLU A 134 9.46 4.80 3.90
C GLU A 134 10.87 4.26 4.17
N ALA A 135 11.12 3.71 5.36
CA ALA A 135 12.40 3.10 5.71
C ALA A 135 12.74 1.91 4.79
N TRP A 136 11.75 1.07 4.49
CA TRP A 136 11.91 -0.05 3.59
C TRP A 136 12.17 0.39 2.15
N LEU A 137 11.40 1.35 1.63
CA LEU A 137 11.61 1.88 0.27
C LEU A 137 12.97 2.58 0.12
N ALA A 138 13.45 3.27 1.16
CA ALA A 138 14.69 4.03 1.09
C ALA A 138 15.95 3.18 1.37
N ARG A 139 15.85 2.20 2.27
CA ARG A 139 17.03 1.48 2.81
C ARG A 139 16.87 -0.04 2.87
N GLY A 140 15.73 -0.57 2.47
CA GLY A 140 15.42 -2.00 2.61
C GLY A 140 15.17 -2.44 4.05
N GLU A 141 15.00 -1.51 5.00
CA GLU A 141 14.77 -1.84 6.41
C GLU A 141 13.37 -2.39 6.64
N VAL A 142 13.28 -3.64 7.08
CA VAL A 142 12.00 -4.30 7.35
C VAL A 142 11.50 -3.92 8.73
N GLY A 143 10.45 -3.10 8.77
CA GLY A 143 9.74 -2.77 10.01
C GLY A 143 8.87 -3.92 10.52
N PRO A 144 8.44 -3.89 11.79
CA PRO A 144 7.67 -4.97 12.42
C PRO A 144 6.34 -5.28 11.72
N ASN A 145 5.73 -4.30 11.04
CA ASN A 145 4.45 -4.42 10.34
C ASN A 145 4.60 -4.61 8.83
N LEU A 146 5.83 -4.80 8.34
CA LEU A 146 6.11 -5.05 6.94
C LEU A 146 6.42 -6.53 6.73
N SER A 147 5.69 -7.13 5.79
CA SER A 147 5.96 -8.45 5.24
C SER A 147 6.48 -8.30 3.81
N PRO A 148 7.81 -8.36 3.58
CA PRO A 148 8.37 -8.43 2.24
C PRO A 148 8.00 -9.74 1.56
N TYR A 149 7.73 -9.68 0.27
CA TYR A 149 7.55 -10.88 -0.53
C TYR A 149 8.88 -11.65 -0.63
N GLY A 150 8.82 -12.97 -0.42
CA GLY A 150 10.00 -13.82 -0.45
C GLY A 150 10.83 -13.82 0.83
N ALA A 151 10.43 -13.06 1.87
CA ALA A 151 10.95 -13.27 3.22
C ALA A 151 10.43 -14.63 3.73
N MET A 152 11.23 -15.69 3.55
CA MET A 152 10.97 -16.96 4.20
C MET A 152 11.12 -16.76 5.73
N PRO A 153 10.23 -17.32 6.57
CA PRO A 153 10.46 -17.41 8.00
C PRO A 153 11.69 -18.28 8.34
#